data_AF-A0A2D9X060-F1
#
_entry.id   AF-A0A2D9X060-F1
#
_cell.length_a   1.000
_cell.length_b   1.000
_cell.length_c   1.000
_cell.angle_alpha   90.00
_cell.angle_beta   90.00
_cell.angle_gamma   90.00
#
_symmetry.space_group_name_H-M   'P 1'
#
loop_
_entity.id
_entity.type
_entity.pdbx_description
1 polymer ?
#
loop_
_entity_poly.entity_id
_entity_poly.type
_entity_poly.pdbx_seq_one_letter_code
_entity_poly.pdbx_strand_id
1 'polypeptide(L)' 'MEEELQKTLRRLMNDLTDTVALGGAKSFEEYNRLVGQIEGLAIAERELLTLMRSTEESEL' A
#
# COMPACT_ATOMS: atom_id res chain seq x y z
N MET A 1 -13.35 -1.00 11.19
CA MET A 1 -12.82 -2.08 10.31
C MET A 1 -12.00 -1.50 9.18
N GLU A 2 -12.51 -0.48 8.48
CA GLU A 2 -11.81 0.22 7.39
C GLU A 2 -10.50 0.90 7.84
N GLU A 3 -10.48 1.58 8.98
CA GLU A 3 -9.24 2.16 9.53
C GLU A 3 -8.15 1.12 9.81
N GLU A 4 -8.53 -0.07 10.25
CA GLU A 4 -7.57 -1.13 10.58
C GLU A 4 -6.99 -1.77 9.30
N LEU A 5 -7.81 -1.85 8.26
CA LEU A 5 -7.36 -2.24 6.93
C LEU A 5 -6.38 -1.21 6.35
N GLN A 6 -6.68 0.09 6.48
CA GLN A 6 -5.78 1.16 6.03
C GLN A 6 -4.41 1.09 6.73
N LYS A 7 -4.38 0.92 8.07
CA LYS A 7 -3.13 0.75 8.82
C LYS A 7 -2.35 -0.46 8.35
N THR A 8 -3.04 -1.56 8.05
CA THR A 8 -2.41 -2.77 7.54
C THR A 8 -1.75 -2.54 6.18
N LEU A 9 -2.43 -1.87 5.25
CA LEU A 9 -1.88 -1.51 3.94
C LEU A 9 -0.62 -0.64 4.07
N ARG A 10 -0.66 0.39 4.93
CA ARG A 10 0.51 1.24 5.21
C ARG A 10 1.68 0.47 5.79
N ARG A 11 1.43 -0.42 6.75
CA ARG A 11 2.48 -1.25 7.35
C ARG A 11 3.15 -2.12 6.30
N LEU A 12 2.38 -2.83 5.48
CA LEU A 12 2.92 -3.68 4.41
C LEU A 12 3.73 -2.87 3.38
N MET A 13 3.23 -1.70 3.00
CA MET A 13 3.92 -0.81 2.06
C MET A 13 5.25 -0.32 2.63
N ASN A 14 5.28 0.06 3.91
CA ASN A 14 6.49 0.49 4.60
C ASN A 14 7.50 -0.66 4.72
N ASP A 15 7.07 -1.85 5.14
CA ASP A 15 7.93 -3.03 5.28
C ASP A 15 8.65 -3.37 3.95
N LEU A 16 7.92 -3.30 2.83
CA LEU A 16 8.48 -3.52 1.49
C LEU A 16 9.39 -2.36 1.05
N THR A 17 9.01 -1.12 1.34
CA THR A 17 9.80 0.07 1.00
C THR A 17 11.13 0.05 1.75
N ASP A 18 11.13 -0.28 3.03
CA ASP A 18 12.32 -0.44 3.85
C ASP A 18 13.21 -1.57 3.30
N THR A 19 12.61 -2.70 2.91
CA THR A 19 13.34 -3.81 2.27
C THR A 19 14.07 -3.34 1.02
N VAL A 20 13.41 -2.54 0.16
CA VAL A 20 14.02 -1.98 -1.05
C VAL A 20 15.11 -0.95 -0.71
N ALA A 21 14.83 -0.03 0.24
CA ALA A 21 15.74 1.05 0.62
C ALA A 21 17.02 0.54 1.30
N LEU A 22 16.93 -0.54 2.06
CA LEU A 22 18.06 -1.20 2.72
C LEU A 22 18.85 -2.13 1.79
N GLY A 23 18.48 -2.21 0.51
CA GLY A 23 19.17 -3.06 -0.48
C GLY A 23 18.86 -4.55 -0.34
N GLY A 24 17.67 -4.91 0.17
CA GLY A 24 17.24 -6.29 0.36
C GLY A 24 17.01 -7.08 -0.93
N ALA A 25 16.88 -6.40 -2.08
CA ALA A 25 16.73 -7.04 -3.38
C ALA A 25 18.07 -7.59 -3.89
N LYS A 26 18.13 -8.90 -4.18
CA LYS A 26 19.34 -9.61 -4.65
C LYS A 26 19.46 -9.65 -6.17
N SER A 27 18.41 -9.28 -6.89
CA SER A 27 18.39 -9.20 -8.34
C SER A 27 17.48 -8.07 -8.81
N PHE A 28 17.65 -7.65 -10.06
CA PHE A 28 16.75 -6.67 -10.68
C PHE A 28 15.31 -7.19 -10.78
N GLU A 29 15.12 -8.49 -10.98
CA GLU A 29 13.78 -9.10 -11.02
C GLU A 29 13.09 -9.04 -9.65
N GLU A 30 13.83 -9.31 -8.57
CA GLU A 30 13.33 -9.17 -7.21
C GLU A 30 13.00 -7.71 -6.87
N TYR A 31 13.88 -6.77 -7.25
CA TYR A 31 13.63 -5.34 -7.12
C TYR A 31 12.33 -4.94 -7.86
N ASN A 32 12.18 -5.34 -9.12
CA ASN A 32 11.01 -5.04 -9.95
C ASN A 32 9.72 -5.57 -9.31
N ARG A 33 9.75 -6.80 -8.78
CA ARG A 33 8.63 -7.39 -8.04
C ARG A 33 8.30 -6.62 -6.76
N LEU A 34 9.29 -6.17 -6.00
CA LEU A 34 9.08 -5.42 -4.77
C LEU A 34 8.46 -4.05 -5.05
N VAL A 35 9.00 -3.30 -6.02
CA VAL A 35 8.44 -1.98 -6.38
C VAL A 35 7.04 -2.09 -6.98
N GLY A 36 6.75 -3.14 -7.76
CA GLY A 36 5.40 -3.41 -8.26
C GLY A 36 4.39 -3.73 -7.15
N GLN A 37 4.81 -4.45 -6.10
CA GLN A 37 3.97 -4.67 -4.92
C GLN A 37 3.70 -3.38 -4.15
N ILE A 38 4.72 -2.52 -3.99
CA ILE A 38 4.58 -1.21 -3.35
C ILE A 38 3.57 -0.34 -4.12
N GLU A 39 3.67 -0.29 -5.45
CA GLU A 39 2.73 0.44 -6.29
C GLU A 39 1.30 -0.10 -6.15
N GLY A 40 1.12 -1.42 -6.17
CA GLY A 40 -0.19 -2.05 -5.98
C GLY A 40 -0.83 -1.70 -4.63
N LEU A 41 -0.03 -1.70 -3.55
CA LEU A 41 -0.49 -1.31 -2.22
C LEU A 41 -0.89 0.18 -2.16
N ALA A 42 -0.13 1.06 -2.80
CA ALA A 42 -0.44 2.48 -2.86
C ALA A 42 -1.75 2.77 -3.60
N ILE A 43 -1.99 2.06 -4.71
CA ILE A 43 -3.26 2.14 -5.45
C ILE A 43 -4.40 1.63 -4.57
N ALA A 44 -4.24 0.46 -3.94
CA ALA A 44 -5.27 -0.11 -3.08
C ALA A 44 -5.62 0.80 -1.90
N GLU A 45 -4.63 1.42 -1.26
CA GLU A 45 -4.87 2.39 -0.18
C GLU A 45 -5.66 3.61 -0.68
N ARG A 46 -5.29 4.15 -1.85
CA ARG A 46 -6.00 5.29 -2.44
C ARG A 46 -7.45 4.96 -2.76
N GLU A 47 -7.71 3.82 -3.38
CA GLU A 47 -9.08 3.40 -3.70
C GLU A 47 -9.90 3.16 -2.42
N LEU A 48 -9.31 2.59 -1.38
CA LEU A 48 -9.95 2.45 -0.07
C LEU A 48 -10.33 3.82 0.52
N LEU A 49 -9.41 4.79 0.50
CA LEU A 49 -9.68 6.16 0.96
C LEU A 49 -10.79 6.84 0.16
N THR A 50 -10.83 6.63 -1.16
CA THR A 50 -11.89 7.14 -2.02
C THR A 50 -13.25 6.55 -1.64
N LEU A 51 -13.31 5.24 -1.42
CA LEU A 51 -14.53 4.56 -0.98
C LEU A 51 -15.00 5.09 0.37
N MET A 52 -14.11 5.21 1.37
CA MET A 52 -14.45 5.74 2.69
C MET A 52 -15.07 7.15 2.60
N ARG A 53 -14.46 8.05 1.81
CA ARG A 53 -14.99 9.40 1.59
C ARG A 53 -16.35 9.40 0.90
N SER A 54 -16.54 8.54 -0.11
CA SER A 54 -17.82 8.43 -0.81
C SER A 54 -18.94 7.92 0.09
N THR A 55 -18.64 7.02 1.04
CA THR A 55 -19.62 6.54 2.01
C THR A 55 -20.03 7.66 2.97
N GLU A 56 -19.05 8.43 3.47
CA GLU A 56 -19.29 9.59 4.34
C GLU A 56 -20.15 10.68 3.66
N GLU A 57 -19.91 10.96 2.38
CA GLU A 57 -20.70 11.93 1.61
C GLU A 57 -22.13 11.44 1.31
N SER A 58 -22.34 10.13 1.19
CA SER A 58 -23.66 9.55 0.89
C SER A 58 -24.54 9.38 2.13
N GLU A 59 -23.99 9.51 3.34
CA GLU A 59 -24.73 9.44 4.61
C GLU A 59 -25.18 10.83 5.12
N LEU A 60 -24.87 11.91 4.40
CA LEU A 60 -25.29 13.31 4.66
C LEU A 60 -26.48 13.73 3.79
#